data_AF-A0A6P8FBA7-F1
#
_entry.id   AF-A0A6P8FBA7-F1
#
_cell.length_a   1.000
_cell.length_b   1.000
_cell.length_c   1.000
_cell.angle_alpha   90.00
_cell.angle_beta   90.00
_cell.angle_gamma   90.00
#
_symmetry.space_group_name_H-M   'P 1'
#
loop_
_entity.id
_entity.type
_entity.pdbx_description
1 polymer ?
#
loop_
_entity_poly.entity_id
_entity_poly.type
_entity_poly.pdbx_seq_one_letter_code
_entity_poly.pdbx_strand_id
1 'polypeptide(L)'
;MILHKGPHNLSGLLGPRAYLFMSCSMGVLHFQLQTQWKTYMAILQGIDAVEFPKPICKAAANLIKRLCRSNPSERLGSQRSGVKDMKRHKWFDGFDWEAVCKRTITPPILPCVHHAPEYREARPPHGDNGNSSRTEIPHWEKDF
;
A
#
# COMPACT_ATOMS: atom_id res chain seq x y z
N MET A 1 60.60 -4.74 -1.16
CA MET A 1 60.09 -3.58 -1.91
C MET A 1 58.74 -3.95 -2.50
N ILE A 2 57.78 -3.05 -2.33
CA ILE A 2 56.33 -3.16 -2.59
C ILE A 2 56.06 -3.02 -4.10
N LEU A 3 54.97 -3.60 -4.64
CA LEU A 3 53.83 -2.90 -5.27
C LEU A 3 53.06 -3.71 -6.35
N HIS A 4 51.90 -4.22 -5.94
CA HIS A 4 50.56 -4.01 -6.53
C HIS A 4 50.33 -4.19 -8.05
N LYS A 5 49.61 -5.27 -8.41
CA LYS A 5 48.68 -5.25 -9.56
C LYS A 5 47.32 -5.83 -9.13
N GLY A 6 46.34 -4.95 -8.95
CA GLY A 6 44.92 -5.30 -9.05
C GLY A 6 44.44 -5.21 -10.50
N PRO A 7 43.12 -5.30 -10.77
CA PRO A 7 42.05 -5.86 -9.95
C PRO A 7 41.75 -7.29 -10.42
N HIS A 8 41.63 -8.23 -9.49
CA HIS A 8 41.04 -9.52 -9.80
C HIS A 8 39.61 -9.28 -10.27
N ASN A 9 39.29 -9.83 -11.44
CA ASN A 9 37.98 -9.86 -12.05
C ASN A 9 36.93 -10.43 -11.06
N LEU A 10 36.34 -9.57 -10.24
CA LEU A 10 35.19 -9.92 -9.38
C LEU A 10 33.94 -10.28 -10.21
N SER A 11 34.00 -10.15 -11.54
CA SER A 11 32.97 -10.57 -12.48
C SER A 11 32.91 -12.08 -12.73
N GLY A 12 33.88 -12.87 -12.25
CA GLY A 12 34.02 -14.28 -12.64
C GLY A 12 33.39 -15.35 -11.74
N LEU A 13 32.90 -15.01 -10.53
CA LEU A 13 32.51 -16.02 -9.52
C LEU A 13 31.02 -16.05 -9.15
N LEU A 14 30.23 -15.11 -9.65
CA LEU A 14 28.78 -15.13 -9.45
C LEU A 14 28.16 -15.96 -10.57
N GLY A 15 27.92 -17.24 -10.30
CA GLY A 15 27.14 -18.10 -11.21
C GLY A 15 25.80 -17.43 -11.56
N PRO A 16 25.17 -17.79 -12.70
CA PRO A 16 24.00 -17.08 -13.23
C PRO A 16 22.85 -16.94 -12.21
N ARG A 17 22.70 -17.90 -11.29
CA ARG A 17 21.71 -17.83 -10.19
C ARG A 17 22.04 -16.76 -9.15
N ALA A 18 23.31 -16.59 -8.78
CA ALA A 18 23.74 -15.58 -7.82
C ALA A 18 23.75 -14.18 -8.45
N TYR A 19 24.11 -14.08 -9.73
CA TYR A 19 23.98 -12.84 -10.50
C TYR A 19 22.51 -12.42 -10.63
N LEU A 20 21.60 -13.35 -10.95
CA LEU A 20 20.16 -13.07 -11.00
C LEU A 20 19.59 -12.71 -9.64
N PHE A 21 20.01 -13.37 -8.56
CA PHE A 21 19.57 -13.03 -7.20
C PHE A 21 20.07 -11.65 -6.75
N MET A 22 21.34 -11.31 -7.01
CA MET A 22 21.87 -9.97 -6.73
C MET A 22 21.25 -8.91 -7.64
N SER A 23 21.09 -9.17 -8.94
CA SER A 23 20.44 -8.24 -9.87
C SER A 23 18.96 -8.00 -9.52
N CYS A 24 18.24 -9.05 -9.12
CA CYS A 24 16.85 -8.94 -8.67
C CYS A 24 16.76 -8.25 -7.31
N SER A 25 17.60 -8.63 -6.35
CA SER A 25 17.65 -7.99 -5.03
C SER A 25 18.07 -6.54 -5.14
N MET A 26 19.08 -6.21 -5.94
CA MET A 26 19.51 -4.83 -6.17
C MET A 26 18.48 -4.04 -6.98
N GLY A 27 17.80 -4.63 -7.97
CA GLY A 27 16.74 -3.96 -8.72
C GLY A 27 15.51 -3.64 -7.87
N VAL A 28 15.05 -4.61 -7.07
CA VAL A 28 13.95 -4.42 -6.11
C VAL A 28 14.38 -3.50 -4.98
N LEU A 29 15.61 -3.62 -4.45
CA LEU A 29 16.13 -2.79 -3.36
C LEU A 29 16.42 -1.35 -3.82
N HIS A 30 16.92 -1.12 -5.03
CA HIS A 30 17.06 0.26 -5.55
C HIS A 30 15.71 0.92 -5.73
N PHE A 31 14.72 0.19 -6.26
CA PHE A 31 13.38 0.72 -6.39
C PHE A 31 12.71 0.95 -5.04
N GLN A 32 12.85 0.02 -4.08
CA GLN A 32 12.26 0.12 -2.74
C GLN A 32 12.94 1.17 -1.86
N LEU A 33 14.28 1.24 -1.80
CA LEU A 33 14.99 2.21 -0.96
C LEU A 33 14.83 3.65 -1.46
N GLN A 34 14.95 3.87 -2.78
CA GLN A 34 14.74 5.21 -3.36
C GLN A 34 13.30 5.67 -3.15
N THR A 35 12.32 4.76 -3.26
CA THR A 35 10.91 5.09 -3.09
C THR A 35 10.54 5.26 -1.61
N GLN A 36 11.11 4.46 -0.70
CA GLN A 36 10.82 4.52 0.73
C GLN A 36 11.31 5.82 1.38
N TRP A 37 12.56 6.24 1.10
CA TRP A 37 13.06 7.51 1.61
C TRP A 37 12.26 8.69 1.05
N LYS A 38 12.01 8.70 -0.27
CA LYS A 38 11.18 9.75 -0.91
C LYS A 38 9.77 9.80 -0.34
N THR A 39 9.17 8.64 -0.07
CA THR A 39 7.85 8.55 0.56
C THR A 39 7.87 9.12 1.98
N TYR A 40 8.87 8.74 2.78
CA TYR A 40 9.02 9.27 4.14
C TYR A 40 9.22 10.78 4.13
N MET A 41 10.10 11.29 3.27
CA MET A 41 10.30 12.73 3.11
C MET A 41 9.02 13.45 2.67
N ALA A 42 8.24 12.88 1.75
CA ALA A 42 6.97 13.45 1.32
C ALA A 42 5.93 13.49 2.45
N ILE A 43 5.91 12.47 3.33
CA ILE A 43 5.06 12.47 4.52
C ILE A 43 5.46 13.61 5.48
N LEU A 44 6.76 13.81 5.70
CA LEU A 44 7.25 14.89 6.57
C LEU A 44 7.00 16.28 5.99
N GLN A 45 7.14 16.45 4.67
CA GLN A 45 6.84 17.72 3.98
C GLN A 45 5.34 18.06 3.99
N GLY A 46 4.48 17.04 4.13
CA GLY A 46 3.05 17.18 4.19
C GLY A 46 2.38 17.28 2.82
N ILE A 47 1.05 17.16 2.81
CA ILE A 47 0.26 17.06 1.58
C ILE A 47 0.26 18.33 0.72
N ASP A 48 0.62 19.49 1.30
CA ASP A 48 0.67 20.75 0.56
C ASP A 48 1.84 20.81 -0.44
N ALA A 49 2.92 20.06 -0.16
CA ALA A 49 4.08 19.90 -1.05
C ALA A 49 3.84 18.86 -2.16
N VAL A 50 2.73 18.12 -2.13
CA VAL A 50 2.41 17.08 -3.12
C VAL A 50 1.76 17.69 -4.35
N GLU A 51 2.38 17.47 -5.50
CA GLU A 51 1.81 17.79 -6.81
C GLU A 51 0.89 16.67 -7.29
N PHE A 52 -0.37 17.01 -7.56
CA PHE A 52 -1.34 16.05 -8.07
C PHE A 52 -1.23 15.92 -9.59
N PRO A 53 -1.28 14.70 -10.15
CA PRO A 53 -1.28 14.50 -11.59
C PRO A 53 -2.53 15.09 -12.25
N LYS A 54 -2.41 15.51 -13.51
CA LYS A 54 -3.46 16.19 -14.29
C LYS A 54 -4.83 15.48 -14.34
N PRO A 55 -4.94 14.14 -14.38
CA PRO A 55 -6.22 13.45 -14.39
C PRO A 55 -7.07 13.67 -13.14
N ILE A 56 -6.45 14.09 -12.02
CA ILE A 56 -7.16 14.34 -10.77
C ILE A 56 -7.80 15.73 -10.85
N CYS A 57 -9.13 15.77 -10.76
CA CYS A 57 -9.85 17.05 -10.78
C CYS A 57 -9.52 17.89 -9.53
N LYS A 58 -9.64 19.22 -9.66
CA LYS A 58 -9.32 20.17 -8.58
C LYS A 58 -10.11 19.90 -7.30
N ALA A 59 -11.38 19.48 -7.42
CA ALA A 59 -12.23 19.15 -6.28
C ALA A 59 -11.73 17.90 -5.52
N ALA A 60 -11.28 16.88 -6.25
CA ALA A 60 -10.69 15.68 -5.66
C ALA A 60 -9.35 15.99 -4.98
N ALA A 61 -8.47 16.74 -5.64
CA ALA A 61 -7.19 17.16 -5.06
C ALA A 61 -7.42 17.99 -3.78
N ASN A 62 -8.40 18.90 -3.79
CA ASN A 62 -8.75 19.69 -2.61
C ASN A 62 -9.27 18.80 -1.45
N LEU A 63 -10.12 17.82 -1.75
CA LEU A 63 -10.60 16.86 -0.76
C LEU A 63 -9.42 16.11 -0.12
N ILE A 64 -8.50 15.57 -0.92
CA ILE A 64 -7.34 14.84 -0.44
C ILE A 64 -6.45 15.73 0.45
N LYS A 65 -6.19 16.98 0.05
CA LYS A 65 -5.43 17.94 0.87
C LYS A 65 -6.08 18.20 2.24
N ARG A 66 -7.41 18.28 2.29
CA ARG A 66 -8.14 18.51 3.56
C ARG A 66 -8.20 17.26 4.44
N LEU A 67 -8.21 16.07 3.86
CA LEU A 67 -8.16 14.80 4.60
C LEU A 67 -6.76 14.54 5.16
N CYS A 68 -5.71 14.82 4.39
CA CYS A 68 -4.32 14.52 4.74
C CYS A 68 -3.56 15.70 5.37
N ARG A 69 -4.24 16.57 6.13
CA ARG A 69 -3.58 17.65 6.88
C ARG A 69 -2.57 17.09 7.89
N SER A 70 -1.43 17.76 8.03
CA SER A 70 -0.37 17.37 8.96
C SER A 70 -0.87 17.35 10.40
N ASN A 71 -1.62 18.38 10.82
CA ASN A 71 -2.29 18.43 12.11
C ASN A 71 -3.57 17.56 12.10
N PRO A 72 -3.68 16.51 12.95
CA PRO A 72 -4.85 15.62 12.98
C PRO A 72 -6.18 16.34 13.28
N SER A 73 -6.15 17.40 14.09
CA SER A 73 -7.34 18.17 14.49
C SER A 73 -7.92 19.02 13.35
N GLU A 74 -7.11 19.34 12.35
CA GLU A 74 -7.51 20.10 11.16
C GLU A 74 -8.01 19.19 10.03
N ARG A 75 -7.84 17.87 10.16
CA ARG A 75 -8.28 16.91 9.15
C ARG A 75 -9.79 16.98 9.02
N LEU A 76 -10.26 16.99 7.77
CA LEU A 76 -11.67 16.91 7.46
C LEU A 76 -12.26 15.63 8.08
N GLY A 77 -13.27 15.77 8.94
CA GLY A 77 -13.81 14.66 9.72
C GLY A 77 -13.44 14.66 11.21
N SER A 78 -12.35 15.33 11.60
CA SER A 78 -11.93 15.49 13.01
C SER A 78 -12.47 16.78 13.65
N GLN A 79 -12.97 17.70 12.83
CA GLN A 79 -13.54 18.97 13.27
C GLN A 79 -14.91 18.76 13.94
N ARG A 80 -15.46 19.82 14.56
CA ARG A 80 -16.72 19.76 15.33
C ARG A 80 -17.90 19.13 14.57
N SER A 81 -17.99 19.31 13.25
CA SER A 81 -19.08 18.75 12.43
C SER A 81 -18.82 17.31 11.95
N GLY A 82 -17.66 16.75 12.25
CA GLY A 82 -17.27 15.39 11.93
C GLY A 82 -17.43 15.05 10.45
N VAL A 83 -18.04 13.90 10.17
CA VAL A 83 -18.28 13.37 8.82
C VAL A 83 -19.23 14.25 7.99
N LYS A 84 -20.02 15.15 8.61
CA LYS A 84 -20.95 16.02 7.87
C LYS A 84 -20.21 16.99 6.93
N ASP A 85 -19.04 17.48 7.33
CA ASP A 85 -18.24 18.37 6.49
C ASP A 85 -17.60 17.63 5.31
N MET A 86 -17.37 16.33 5.45
CA MET A 86 -16.90 15.47 4.36
C MET A 86 -17.99 15.29 3.32
N LYS A 87 -19.22 14.95 3.74
CA LYS A 87 -20.36 14.77 2.83
C LYS A 87 -20.72 16.03 2.04
N ARG A 88 -20.50 17.21 2.63
CA ARG A 88 -20.77 18.52 2.02
C ARG A 88 -19.65 19.03 1.10
N HIS A 89 -18.56 18.29 0.94
CA HIS A 89 -17.44 18.74 0.12
C HIS A 89 -17.84 18.84 -1.37
N LYS A 90 -17.29 19.83 -2.10
CA LYS A 90 -17.56 20.04 -3.53
C LYS A 90 -17.28 18.83 -4.44
N TRP A 91 -16.49 17.87 -3.96
CA TRP A 91 -16.24 16.63 -4.69
C TRP A 91 -17.47 15.71 -4.72
N PHE A 92 -18.33 15.81 -3.72
CA PHE A 92 -19.59 15.08 -3.60
C PHE A 92 -20.80 15.92 -4.03
N ASP A 93 -20.58 17.01 -4.77
CA ASP A 93 -21.69 17.83 -5.25
C ASP A 93 -22.56 17.01 -6.23
N GLY A 94 -23.86 16.96 -5.99
CA GLY A 94 -24.79 16.09 -6.70
C GLY A 94 -24.74 14.59 -6.33
N PHE A 95 -23.93 14.19 -5.34
CA PHE A 95 -23.88 12.79 -4.88
C PHE A 95 -24.98 12.49 -3.85
N ASP A 96 -25.86 11.54 -4.17
CA ASP A 96 -26.96 11.14 -3.30
C ASP A 96 -26.51 10.11 -2.26
N TRP A 97 -26.14 10.61 -1.08
CA TRP A 97 -25.78 9.79 0.08
C TRP A 97 -26.93 8.94 0.61
N GLU A 98 -28.17 9.37 0.44
CA GLU A 98 -29.34 8.64 0.94
C GLU A 98 -29.65 7.46 0.02
N ALA A 99 -29.58 7.66 -1.30
CA ALA A 99 -29.70 6.59 -2.28
C ALA A 99 -28.65 5.48 -2.07
N VAL A 100 -27.42 5.86 -1.70
CA VAL A 100 -26.34 4.91 -1.33
C VAL A 100 -26.73 4.12 -0.08
N CYS A 101 -27.21 4.78 0.98
CA CYS A 101 -27.66 4.09 2.20
C CYS A 101 -28.83 3.13 1.92
N LYS A 102 -29.73 3.50 1.01
CA LYS A 102 -30.85 2.68 0.54
C LYS A 102 -30.47 1.62 -0.50
N ARG A 103 -29.20 1.57 -0.91
CA ARG A 103 -28.68 0.67 -1.97
C ARG A 103 -29.42 0.80 -3.31
N THR A 104 -29.88 2.02 -3.62
CA THR A 104 -30.64 2.34 -4.84
C THR A 104 -29.76 2.93 -5.95
N ILE A 105 -28.56 3.39 -5.61
CA ILE A 105 -27.58 3.83 -6.61
C ILE A 105 -27.02 2.62 -7.36
N THR A 106 -26.94 2.71 -8.68
CA THR A 106 -26.26 1.68 -9.49
C THR A 106 -24.75 1.83 -9.33
N PRO A 107 -24.02 0.80 -8.87
CA PRO A 107 -22.57 0.89 -8.76
C PRO A 107 -21.93 0.98 -10.16
N PRO A 108 -20.83 1.73 -10.33
CA PRO A 108 -20.17 1.88 -11.62
C PRO A 108 -19.54 0.58 -12.16
N ILE A 109 -19.26 -0.37 -11.27
CA ILE A 109 -18.72 -1.69 -11.61
C ILE A 109 -19.73 -2.72 -11.13
N LEU A 110 -20.35 -3.43 -12.08
CA LEU A 110 -21.20 -4.58 -11.80
C LEU A 110 -20.36 -5.85 -12.00
N PRO A 111 -19.92 -6.53 -10.93
CA PRO A 111 -19.18 -7.76 -11.08
C PRO A 111 -20.08 -8.83 -11.70
N CYS A 112 -19.62 -9.46 -12.78
CA CYS A 112 -20.27 -10.63 -13.36
C CYS A 112 -19.94 -11.85 -12.50
N VAL A 113 -20.82 -12.16 -11.55
CA VAL A 113 -20.67 -13.34 -10.69
C VAL A 113 -21.35 -14.51 -11.37
N HIS A 114 -20.58 -15.29 -12.15
CA HIS A 114 -21.12 -16.46 -12.84
C HIS A 114 -21.29 -17.69 -11.92
N HIS A 115 -20.54 -17.76 -10.81
CA HIS A 115 -20.63 -18.81 -9.78
C HIS A 115 -20.21 -18.25 -8.42
N ALA A 116 -20.54 -18.97 -7.33
CA ALA A 116 -20.00 -18.68 -5.99
C ALA A 116 -18.49 -18.45 -6.10
N PRO A 117 -17.90 -17.49 -5.36
CA PRO A 117 -16.47 -17.22 -5.45
C PRO A 117 -15.72 -18.50 -5.08
N GLU A 118 -15.26 -19.22 -6.10
CA GLU A 118 -14.20 -20.18 -5.95
C GLU A 118 -13.02 -19.32 -5.50
N TYR A 119 -12.74 -19.37 -4.20
CA TYR A 119 -11.51 -18.85 -3.66
C TYR A 119 -10.43 -19.53 -4.51
N ARG A 120 -9.77 -18.78 -5.39
CA ARG A 120 -8.58 -19.32 -6.06
C ARG A 120 -7.65 -19.65 -4.92
N GLU A 121 -7.55 -20.93 -4.60
CA GLU A 121 -6.70 -21.44 -3.54
C GLU A 121 -5.36 -20.75 -3.69
N ALA A 122 -5.05 -19.89 -2.72
CA ALA A 122 -3.69 -19.40 -2.58
C ALA A 122 -2.82 -20.66 -2.61
N ARG A 123 -1.81 -20.64 -3.50
CA ARG A 123 -0.87 -21.72 -3.76
C ARG A 123 -0.73 -22.61 -2.51
N PRO A 124 -1.07 -23.91 -2.57
CA PRO A 124 -1.21 -24.73 -1.37
C PRO A 124 0.04 -24.56 -0.51
N PRO A 125 -0.11 -24.33 0.81
CA PRO A 125 1.02 -24.16 1.69
C PRO A 125 1.94 -25.36 1.50
N HIS A 126 3.24 -25.10 1.31
CA HIS A 126 4.24 -26.14 1.24
C HIS A 126 4.08 -26.99 2.51
N GLY A 127 3.70 -28.26 2.34
CA GLY A 127 3.41 -29.16 3.45
C GLY A 127 4.58 -29.18 4.42
N ASP A 128 4.36 -28.65 5.61
CA ASP A 128 5.27 -28.80 6.71
C ASP A 128 5.16 -30.25 7.18
N ASN A 129 6.24 -31.02 7.00
CA ASN A 129 6.31 -32.40 7.43
C ASN A 129 6.31 -32.40 8.95
N GLY A 130 5.12 -32.60 9.52
CA GLY A 130 4.84 -32.57 10.94
C GLY A 130 5.84 -33.39 11.75
N ASN A 131 6.78 -32.69 12.38
CA ASN A 131 7.22 -33.04 13.71
C ASN A 131 6.39 -32.18 14.69
N SER A 132 5.16 -32.63 14.94
CA SER A 132 4.28 -32.02 15.94
C SER A 132 4.84 -32.32 17.32
N SER A 133 5.72 -31.45 17.82
CA SER A 133 5.99 -31.36 19.25
C SER A 133 4.74 -30.78 19.92
N ARG A 134 3.87 -31.70 20.34
CA ARG A 134 2.87 -31.60 21.41
C ARG A 134 2.35 -30.19 21.70
N THR A 135 1.16 -29.92 21.18
CA THR A 135 0.28 -28.78 21.39
C THR A 135 0.26 -28.24 22.83
N GLU A 136 0.97 -27.14 23.06
CA GLU A 136 0.55 -26.15 24.05
C GLU A 136 -0.07 -24.99 23.25
N ILE A 137 -1.40 -24.85 23.33
CA ILE A 137 -2.09 -23.68 22.78
C ILE A 137 -1.52 -22.46 23.53
N PRO A 138 -0.87 -21.50 22.83
CA PRO A 138 -0.28 -20.35 23.47
C PRO A 138 -1.33 -19.60 24.30
N HIS A 139 -0.92 -19.03 25.44
CA HIS A 139 -1.85 -18.34 26.33
C HIS A 139 -2.69 -17.26 25.62
N TRP A 140 -2.11 -16.56 24.63
CA TRP A 140 -2.78 -15.52 23.85
C TRP A 140 -3.86 -16.05 22.89
N GLU A 141 -3.91 -17.36 22.63
CA GLU A 141 -4.98 -18.01 21.86
C GLU A 141 -6.14 -18.49 22.74
N LYS A 142 -6.02 -18.41 24.07
CA LYS A 142 -7.07 -18.92 24.98
C LYS A 142 -8.33 -18.05 25.01
N ASP A 143 -8.24 -16.82 24.51
CA ASP A 143 -9.32 -15.83 24.53
C ASP A 143 -10.05 -15.70 23.18
N PHE A 144 -9.69 -16.51 22.18
CA PHE A 144 -10.28 -16.53 20.83
C PHE A 144 -11.24 -17.69 20.62
#